data_AF-A0A3B8K5Q6-F1
#
_entry.id   AF-A0A3B8K5Q6-F1
#
_cell.length_a   1.000
_cell.length_b   1.000
_cell.length_c   1.000
_cell.angle_alpha   90.00
_cell.angle_beta   90.00
_cell.angle_gamma   90.00
#
_symmetry.space_group_name_H-M   'P 1'
#
loop_
_entity.id
_entity.type
_entity.pdbx_description
1 polymer ?
#
loop_
_entity_poly.entity_id
_entity_poly.type
_entity_poly.pdbx_seq_one_letter_code
_entity_poly.pdbx_strand_id
1 'polypeptide(L)' 'MTPAEGKPTRAAIVAMNAARVIGRDGTLPWHYSEDLKRFKRLTTGTTIVMGRNTFESIGSKPLPNRDNRV' A
#
# COMPACT_ATOMS: atom_id res chain seq x y z
N MET A 1 22.94 -6.76 -20.37
CA MET A 1 22.87 -7.58 -19.15
C MET A 1 21.39 -7.77 -18.82
N THR A 2 20.80 -8.85 -19.32
CA THR A 2 19.37 -9.15 -19.13
C THR A 2 19.15 -9.48 -17.64
N PRO A 3 18.22 -8.84 -16.94
CA PRO A 3 17.90 -9.23 -15.57
C PRO A 3 17.44 -10.69 -15.60
N ALA A 4 18.07 -11.52 -14.77
CA ALA A 4 17.70 -12.92 -14.63
C ALA A 4 16.21 -13.05 -14.28
N GLU A 5 15.50 -13.91 -15.02
CA GLU A 5 14.06 -14.18 -14.87
C GLU A 5 13.78 -14.94 -13.57
N GLY A 6 13.90 -14.25 -12.43
CA GLY A 6 13.37 -14.70 -11.15
C GLY A 6 11.90 -14.31 -11.05
N LYS A 7 11.04 -15.25 -10.62
CA LYS A 7 9.63 -14.96 -10.32
C LYS A 7 9.55 -13.75 -9.37
N PRO A 8 8.72 -12.73 -9.64
CA PRO A 8 8.68 -11.54 -8.80
C PRO A 8 8.30 -11.94 -7.37
N THR A 9 9.09 -11.49 -6.40
CA THR A 9 8.78 -11.68 -4.98
C THR A 9 7.56 -10.82 -4.64
N ARG A 10 6.54 -11.44 -4.04
CA ARG A 10 5.29 -10.77 -3.66
C ARG A 10 5.19 -10.72 -2.14
N ALA A 11 4.82 -9.57 -1.61
CA ALA A 11 4.57 -9.37 -0.19
C ALA A 11 3.26 -8.61 0.01
N ALA A 12 2.58 -8.88 1.13
CA ALA A 12 1.44 -8.10 1.58
C ALA A 12 1.85 -7.26 2.79
N ILE A 13 1.40 -6.01 2.82
CA ILE A 13 1.59 -5.10 3.96
C ILE A 13 0.21 -4.57 4.36
N VAL A 14 -0.11 -4.67 5.64
CA VAL A 14 -1.43 -4.32 6.17
C VAL A 14 -1.29 -3.85 7.62
N ALA A 15 -2.04 -2.82 8.00
CA ALA A 15 -2.27 -2.42 9.38
C ALA A 15 -3.69 -2.85 9.77
N MET A 16 -3.83 -3.48 10.94
CA MET A 16 -5.12 -3.95 11.44
C MET A 16 -5.19 -3.85 12.96
N ASN A 17 -6.40 -3.69 13.50
CA ASN A 17 -6.61 -3.80 14.95
C ASN A 17 -6.73 -5.28 15.39
N ALA A 18 -6.88 -5.52 16.70
CA ALA A 18 -7.03 -6.88 17.25
C ALA A 18 -8.25 -7.65 16.69
N ALA A 19 -9.28 -6.93 16.24
CA ALA A 19 -10.47 -7.49 15.58
C ALA A 19 -10.31 -7.62 14.05
N ARG A 20 -9.11 -7.44 13.51
CA ARG A 20 -8.76 -7.50 12.07
C ARG A 20 -9.45 -6.43 11.19
N VAL A 21 -9.93 -5.34 11.78
CA VAL A 21 -10.44 -4.19 11.02
C VAL A 21 -9.26 -3.50 10.34
N ILE A 22 -9.38 -3.24 9.04
CA ILE A 22 -8.37 -2.55 8.20
C ILE A 22 -8.85 -1.19 7.66
N GLY A 23 -10.14 -0.90 7.81
CA GLY A 23 -10.78 0.29 7.27
C GLY A 23 -12.24 0.36 7.71
N ARG A 24 -12.81 1.56 7.67
CA ARG A 24 -14.23 1.83 7.94
C ARG A 24 -14.69 2.97 7.05
N ASP A 25 -15.82 2.78 6.37
CA ASP A 25 -16.44 3.80 5.51
C ASP A 25 -15.47 4.39 4.47
N GLY A 26 -14.63 3.53 3.88
CA GLY A 26 -13.62 3.94 2.90
C GLY A 26 -12.44 4.72 3.47
N THR A 27 -12.21 4.71 4.79
CA THR A 27 -11.10 5.42 5.44
C THR A 27 -10.38 4.53 6.45
N LEU A 28 -9.20 4.96 6.91
CA LEU A 28 -8.55 4.37 8.09
C LEU A 28 -9.22 4.94 9.35
N PRO A 29 -9.75 4.09 10.26
CA PRO A 29 -10.42 4.57 11.47
C PRO A 29 -9.45 5.08 12.55
N TRP A 30 -8.16 5.19 12.22
CA TRP A 30 -7.11 5.73 13.09
C TRP A 30 -6.21 6.68 12.31
N HIS A 31 -5.60 7.63 13.03
CA HIS A 31 -4.54 8.48 12.50
C HIS A 31 -3.22 8.17 13.21
N TYR A 32 -2.41 7.29 12.61
CA TYR A 32 -1.11 6.89 13.16
C TYR A 32 0.01 7.19 12.16
N SER A 33 0.60 8.38 12.31
CA SER A 33 1.55 8.92 11.34
C SER A 33 2.82 8.07 11.17
N GLU A 34 3.27 7.39 12.22
CA GLU A 34 4.46 6.54 12.14
C GLU A 34 4.24 5.26 11.31
N ASP A 35 3.03 4.69 11.35
CA ASP A 35 2.66 3.58 10.47
C ASP A 35 2.64 4.01 9.00
N LEU A 36 2.08 5.19 8.69
CA LEU A 36 2.09 5.74 7.33
C LEU A 36 3.52 6.02 6.83
N LYS A 37 4.39 6.55 7.70
CA LYS A 37 5.82 6.74 7.37
C LYS A 37 6.51 5.41 7.12
N ARG A 38 6.25 4.39 7.95
CA ARG A 38 6.79 3.04 7.78
C ARG A 38 6.31 2.42 6.47
N PHE A 39 5.01 2.48 6.17
CA PHE A 39 4.44 2.03 4.89
C PHE A 39 5.13 2.73 3.72
N LYS A 40 5.31 4.05 3.76
CA LYS A 40 6.04 4.81 2.73
C LYS A 40 7.48 4.30 2.57
N ARG A 41 8.23 4.12 3.66
CA ARG A 41 9.61 3.61 3.60
C ARG A 41 9.69 2.22 2.96
N LEU A 42 8.77 1.32 3.33
CA LEU A 42 8.78 -0.07 2.86
C LEU A 42 8.33 -0.24 1.42
N THR A 43 7.56 0.70 0.87
CA THR A 43 6.95 0.58 -0.45
C THR A 43 7.53 1.54 -1.50
N THR A 44 8.35 2.51 -1.10
CA THR A 44 8.98 3.43 -2.06
C THR A 44 9.88 2.65 -3.01
N GLY A 45 9.80 2.95 -4.32
CA GLY A 45 10.57 2.28 -5.36
C GLY A 45 10.03 0.91 -5.79
N THR A 46 8.91 0.44 -5.22
CA THR A 46 8.27 -0.83 -5.60
C THR A 46 7.00 -0.61 -6.40
N THR A 47 6.51 -1.67 -7.03
CA THR A 47 5.14 -1.73 -7.54
C THR A 47 4.18 -1.96 -6.36
N ILE A 48 3.17 -1.11 -6.25
CA ILE A 48 2.05 -1.27 -5.31
C ILE A 48 0.86 -1.78 -6.11
N VAL A 49 0.29 -2.90 -5.66
CA VAL A 49 -1.02 -3.37 -6.12
C VAL A 49 -2.03 -3.04 -5.03
N MET A 50 -3.11 -2.35 -5.38
CA MET A 50 -4.20 -2.01 -4.45
C MET A 50 -5.55 -2.15 -5.15
N GLY A 51 -6.63 -2.35 -4.41
CA GLY A 51 -7.97 -2.35 -5.00
C GLY A 51 -8.46 -0.94 -5.33
N ARG A 52 -9.38 -0.81 -6.30
CA ARG A 52 -10.04 0.46 -6.67
C ARG A 52 -10.53 1.27 -5.46
N ASN A 53 -11.25 0.66 -4.53
CA ASN A 53 -11.82 1.40 -3.40
C ASN A 53 -10.73 1.98 -2.48
N THR A 54 -9.58 1.30 -2.36
CA THR A 54 -8.40 1.83 -1.64
C THR A 54 -7.80 3.02 -2.40
N PHE A 55 -7.72 2.94 -3.73
CA PHE A 55 -7.24 4.06 -4.54
C PHE A 55 -8.15 5.29 -4.43
N GLU A 56 -9.46 5.09 -4.45
CA GLU A 56 -10.45 6.15 -4.26
C GLU A 56 -10.36 6.77 -2.85
N SER A 57 -10.10 5.96 -1.80
CA SER A 57 -9.95 6.45 -0.42
C SER A 57 -8.81 7.45 -0.21
N ILE A 58 -7.77 7.40 -1.06
CA ILE A 58 -6.65 8.34 -1.03
C ILE A 58 -6.86 9.52 -1.99
N GLY A 59 -8.10 9.74 -2.42
CA GLY A 59 -8.48 10.83 -3.33
C GLY A 59 -8.12 10.56 -4.79
N SER A 60 -8.02 9.28 -5.18
CA SER A 60 -7.62 8.86 -6.53
C SER A 60 -6.28 9.45 -6.98
N LYS A 61 -5.37 9.64 -6.02
CA LYS A 61 -4.02 10.16 -6.25
C LYS A 61 -3.00 9.03 -6.11
N PRO A 62 -2.18 8.76 -7.14
CA PRO A 62 -1.14 7.75 -7.04
C PRO A 62 -0.13 8.14 -5.96
N LEU A 63 0.34 7.14 -5.23
CA LEU A 63 1.38 7.34 -4.23
C LEU A 63 2.69 7.72 -4.93
N PRO A 64 3.37 8.82 -4.55
CA PRO A 64 4.57 9.26 -5.25
C PRO A 64 5.71 8.27 -5.06
N ASN A 65 6.59 8.21 -6.06
CA ASN A 65 7.78 7.34 -6.11
C ASN A 65 7.46 5.84 -6.02
N ARG A 66 6.30 5.45 -6.55
CA ARG A 66 5.77 4.08 -6.59
C ARG A 66 5.09 3.83 -7.94
N ASP A 67 5.22 2.62 -8.46
CA ASP A 67 4.42 2.17 -9.61
C ASP A 67 3.07 1.66 -9.08
N ASN A 68 2.01 2.45 -9.23
CA ASN A 68 0.70 2.15 -8.66
C ASN A 68 -0.13 1.37 -9.69
N ARG A 69 -0.55 0.15 -9.34
CA ARG A 69 -1.45 -0.71 -10.14
C ARG A 69 -2.75 -0.91 -9.36
N VAL A 70 -3.84 -0.42 -9.95
CA VAL A 70 -5.21 -0.51 -9.40
C VAL A 70 -5.96 -1.62 -10.13
#